data_AF-A0AAD5YC78-F1
#
_entry.id   AF-A0AAD5YC78-F1
#
_cell.length_a   1.000
_cell.length_b   1.000
_cell.length_c   1.000
_cell.angle_alpha   90.00
_cell.angle_beta   90.00
_cell.angle_gamma   90.00
#
_symmetry.space_group_name_H-M   'P 1'
#
loop_
_entity.id
_entity.type
_entity.pdbx_description
1 polymer ?
#
loop_
_entity_poly.entity_id
_entity_poly.type
_entity_poly.pdbx_seq_one_letter_code
_entity_poly.pdbx_strand_id
1 'polypeptide(L)'
;MPGLDYFRTEPVVEPAAEPATPTEPELASPITPDSVDSPLKPDVYYNPRLDPKNYLEGPLSHNPATRLRQMLARPGIVVAPGICDGISARCALEAGFDCLYQSGAATTASRLGMPDLAIATMNDFVQSAQMVCSLDPTTPVIADADTGQVYFLLNSACFTA
;
A
#
# COMPACT_ATOMS: atom_id res chain seq x y z
N MET A 1 21.14 -34.64 -13.69
CA MET A 1 20.19 -33.64 -13.17
C MET A 1 20.92 -32.30 -13.10
N PRO A 2 20.49 -31.26 -13.83
CA PRO A 2 21.08 -29.92 -13.77
C PRO A 2 20.40 -29.07 -12.69
N GLY A 3 21.14 -28.16 -12.05
CA GLY A 3 20.53 -27.10 -11.22
C GLY A 3 21.30 -26.64 -9.98
N LEU A 4 22.55 -26.16 -10.12
CA LEU A 4 23.19 -25.43 -9.01
C LEU A 4 24.27 -24.40 -9.43
N ASP A 5 24.04 -23.63 -10.50
CA ASP A 5 25.09 -22.73 -11.04
C ASP A 5 24.69 -21.24 -11.02
N TYR A 6 23.57 -20.86 -10.38
CA TYR A 6 22.98 -19.53 -10.55
C TYR A 6 23.56 -18.42 -9.65
N PHE A 7 24.53 -18.70 -8.79
CA PHE A 7 25.10 -17.70 -7.87
C PHE A 7 26.60 -17.88 -7.66
N ARG A 8 27.42 -17.46 -8.63
CA ARG A 8 28.81 -17.03 -8.41
C ARG A 8 29.30 -16.21 -9.61
N THR A 9 29.36 -14.91 -9.44
CA THR A 9 30.21 -14.03 -10.23
C THR A 9 31.13 -13.30 -9.27
N GLU A 10 32.42 -13.59 -9.39
CA GLU A 10 33.53 -12.97 -8.66
C GLU A 10 33.59 -11.46 -8.92
N PRO A 11 34.11 -10.65 -7.98
CA PRO A 11 34.16 -9.19 -8.12
C PRO A 11 35.24 -8.77 -9.13
N VAL A 12 34.85 -7.92 -10.07
CA VAL A 12 35.77 -7.19 -10.96
C VAL A 12 36.35 -6.00 -10.19
N VAL A 13 37.68 -5.95 -10.07
CA VAL A 13 38.43 -4.84 -9.46
C VAL A 13 38.69 -3.78 -10.54
N GLU A 14 38.10 -2.60 -10.39
CA GLU A 14 38.45 -1.40 -11.17
C GLU A 14 39.47 -0.52 -10.40
N PRO A 15 40.37 0.19 -11.10
CA PRO A 15 41.50 0.91 -10.49
C PRO A 15 41.06 2.17 -9.73
N ALA A 16 41.82 2.50 -8.68
CA ALA A 16 41.58 3.61 -7.77
C ALA A 16 41.60 4.98 -8.46
N ALA A 17 40.54 5.76 -8.25
CA ALA A 17 40.46 7.17 -8.61
C ALA A 17 40.99 8.08 -7.48
N GLU A 18 41.68 9.15 -7.86
CA GLU A 18 42.30 10.15 -6.98
C GLU A 18 41.29 10.92 -6.09
N PRO A 19 41.70 11.43 -4.91
CA PRO A 19 40.79 12.10 -3.98
C PRO A 19 40.36 13.49 -4.49
N ALA A 20 39.08 13.63 -4.81
CA ALA A 20 38.44 14.91 -5.11
C ALA A 20 38.27 15.77 -3.84
N THR A 21 38.59 17.05 -3.96
CA THR A 21 38.45 18.09 -2.93
C THR A 21 36.98 18.30 -2.50
N PRO A 22 36.70 18.60 -1.21
CA PRO A 22 35.33 18.82 -0.75
C PRO A 22 34.77 20.09 -1.41
N THR A 23 33.74 19.93 -2.24
CA THR A 23 32.97 21.05 -2.78
C THR A 23 31.77 21.24 -1.86
N GLU A 24 31.59 22.47 -1.36
CA GLU A 24 30.49 22.85 -0.46
C GLU A 24 29.12 22.51 -1.08
N PRO A 25 28.10 22.11 -0.29
CA PRO A 25 26.79 21.80 -0.83
C PRO A 25 26.15 23.09 -1.37
N GLU A 26 25.95 23.12 -2.69
CA GLU A 26 25.20 24.15 -3.38
C GLU A 26 23.75 24.12 -2.86
N LEU A 27 23.38 25.18 -2.17
CA LEU A 27 22.05 25.39 -1.61
C LEU A 27 21.03 25.36 -2.76
N ALA A 28 20.28 24.26 -2.86
CA ALA A 28 19.23 24.10 -3.86
C ALA A 28 18.37 25.36 -3.90
N SER A 29 18.36 26.02 -5.05
CA SER A 29 17.55 27.19 -5.31
C SER A 29 16.07 26.85 -5.07
N PRO A 30 15.26 27.83 -4.61
CA PRO A 30 13.84 27.60 -4.42
C PRO A 30 13.25 27.14 -5.75
N ILE A 31 12.59 25.97 -5.73
CA ILE A 31 11.75 25.50 -6.84
C ILE A 31 10.72 26.60 -7.08
N THR A 32 10.92 27.40 -8.13
CA THR A 32 9.88 28.25 -8.66
C THR A 32 8.77 27.32 -9.12
N PRO A 33 7.50 27.56 -8.75
CA PRO A 33 6.40 26.75 -9.26
C PRO A 33 6.30 27.06 -10.75
N ASP A 34 6.89 26.20 -11.58
CA ASP A 34 6.58 26.14 -12.99
C ASP A 34 5.07 26.03 -13.11
N SER A 35 4.51 26.91 -13.94
CA SER A 35 3.10 27.20 -14.14
C SER A 35 2.24 25.94 -14.12
N VAL A 36 1.64 25.66 -12.97
CA VAL A 36 0.59 24.67 -12.82
C VAL A 36 -0.65 25.31 -13.46
N ASP A 37 -0.94 24.94 -14.71
CA ASP A 37 -2.19 25.29 -15.37
C ASP A 37 -3.33 24.72 -14.52
N SER A 38 -3.84 25.59 -13.65
CA SER A 38 -4.72 25.24 -12.54
C SER A 38 -6.14 25.55 -12.97
N PRO A 39 -6.99 24.55 -13.26
CA PRO A 39 -8.41 24.78 -13.40
C PRO A 39 -9.00 24.91 -11.99
N LEU A 40 -8.58 25.90 -11.21
CA LEU A 40 -8.96 26.03 -9.82
C LEU A 40 -10.04 27.08 -9.67
N LYS A 41 -11.26 26.60 -9.36
CA LYS A 41 -12.21 27.42 -8.60
C LYS A 41 -11.57 27.73 -7.24
N PRO A 42 -11.62 28.98 -6.76
CA PRO A 42 -10.86 29.43 -5.58
C PRO A 42 -11.21 28.71 -4.27
N ASP A 43 -12.38 28.06 -4.19
CA ASP A 43 -12.87 27.43 -2.95
C ASP A 43 -12.71 25.90 -2.88
N VAL A 44 -12.00 25.30 -3.85
CA VAL A 44 -11.83 23.84 -3.91
C VAL A 44 -10.43 23.46 -3.41
N TYR A 45 -10.37 22.75 -2.28
CA TYR A 45 -9.12 22.14 -1.81
C TYR A 45 -8.56 21.22 -2.88
N TYR A 46 -7.39 21.59 -3.42
CA TYR A 46 -6.69 20.80 -4.43
C TYR A 46 -5.53 20.03 -3.79
N ASN A 47 -5.59 18.71 -3.90
CA ASN A 47 -4.48 17.85 -3.56
C ASN A 47 -3.94 17.26 -4.87
N PRO A 48 -2.71 17.61 -5.29
CA PRO A 48 -2.11 17.09 -6.53
C PRO A 48 -2.04 15.56 -6.56
N ARG A 49 -1.94 14.91 -5.39
CA ARG A 49 -2.00 13.45 -5.30
C ARG A 49 -3.37 12.94 -5.73
N LEU A 50 -4.46 13.66 -5.47
CA LEU A 50 -5.83 13.30 -5.80
C LEU A 50 -6.28 13.79 -7.20
N ASP A 51 -5.38 14.31 -8.03
CA ASP A 51 -5.73 14.71 -9.40
C ASP A 51 -6.33 13.50 -10.15
N PRO A 52 -7.58 13.60 -10.65
CA PRO A 52 -8.24 12.52 -11.39
C PRO A 52 -7.39 11.94 -12.54
N LYS A 53 -6.53 12.75 -13.17
CA LYS A 53 -5.61 12.29 -14.22
C LYS A 53 -4.68 11.16 -13.75
N ASN A 54 -4.33 11.13 -12.46
CA ASN A 54 -3.48 10.11 -11.87
C ASN A 54 -4.19 8.76 -11.67
N TYR A 55 -5.52 8.71 -11.79
CA TYR A 55 -6.33 7.53 -11.43
C TYR A 55 -7.11 6.90 -12.60
N LEU A 56 -7.47 7.71 -13.59
CA LEU A 56 -8.42 7.30 -14.64
C LEU A 56 -7.79 6.44 -15.75
N GLU A 57 -6.49 6.57 -16.03
CA GLU A 57 -5.83 5.93 -17.17
C GLU A 57 -4.57 5.14 -16.75
N GLY A 58 -4.09 4.24 -17.62
CA GLY A 58 -2.83 3.49 -17.43
C GLY A 58 -2.90 2.19 -16.61
N PRO A 59 -1.76 1.50 -16.43
CA PRO A 59 -1.70 0.31 -15.58
C PRO A 59 -1.96 0.65 -14.11
N LEU A 60 -2.48 -0.31 -13.36
CA LEU A 60 -2.69 -0.16 -11.93
C LEU A 60 -1.35 -0.08 -11.19
N SER A 61 -1.27 0.79 -10.20
CA SER A 61 -0.08 1.00 -9.37
C SER A 61 0.27 -0.26 -8.57
N HIS A 62 1.56 -0.47 -8.34
CA HIS A 62 2.04 -1.44 -7.37
C HIS A 62 1.85 -0.98 -5.92
N ASN A 63 1.60 0.32 -5.70
CA ASN A 63 1.19 0.81 -4.39
C ASN A 63 -0.32 0.53 -4.22
N PRO A 64 -0.71 -0.36 -3.30
CA PRO A 64 -2.11 -0.75 -3.08
C PRO A 64 -3.03 0.40 -2.68
N ALA A 65 -2.58 1.41 -1.93
CA ALA A 65 -3.42 2.57 -1.61
C ALA A 65 -3.75 3.39 -2.86
N THR A 66 -2.76 3.58 -3.74
CA THR A 66 -2.96 4.22 -5.06
C THR A 66 -3.79 3.33 -5.98
N ARG A 67 -3.54 2.01 -5.97
CA ARG A 67 -4.28 1.01 -6.75
C ARG A 67 -5.76 1.01 -6.40
N LEU A 68 -6.11 0.99 -5.11
CA LEU A 68 -7.51 1.05 -4.68
C LEU A 68 -8.19 2.32 -5.17
N ARG A 69 -7.52 3.47 -5.08
CA ARG A 69 -8.07 4.75 -5.61
C ARG A 69 -8.27 4.69 -7.12
N GLN A 70 -7.33 4.09 -7.86
CA GLN A 70 -7.47 3.86 -9.31
C GLN A 70 -8.67 2.95 -9.61
N MET A 71 -8.83 1.86 -8.85
CA MET A 71 -9.94 0.93 -9.02
C MET A 71 -11.30 1.60 -8.74
N LEU A 72 -11.39 2.43 -7.70
CA LEU A 72 -12.61 3.16 -7.33
C LEU A 72 -12.94 4.33 -8.27
N ALA A 73 -11.93 4.95 -8.89
CA ALA A 73 -12.12 6.06 -9.82
C ALA A 73 -12.56 5.59 -11.21
N ARG A 74 -12.22 4.36 -11.59
CA ARG A 74 -12.57 3.77 -12.89
C ARG A 74 -14.03 3.28 -12.89
N PRO A 75 -14.69 3.26 -14.06
CA PRO A 75 -16.03 2.71 -14.17
C PRO A 75 -16.04 1.21 -13.83
N GLY A 76 -16.93 0.79 -12.93
CA GLY A 76 -17.07 -0.61 -12.51
C GLY A 76 -17.43 -0.74 -11.03
N ILE A 77 -17.54 -1.98 -10.57
CA ILE A 77 -17.73 -2.31 -9.15
C ILE A 77 -16.46 -2.99 -8.66
N VAL A 78 -15.88 -2.45 -7.59
CA VAL A 78 -14.78 -3.10 -6.87
C VAL A 78 -15.39 -4.10 -5.89
N VAL A 79 -15.17 -5.38 -6.14
CA VAL A 79 -15.62 -6.46 -5.25
C VAL A 79 -14.50 -6.79 -4.27
N ALA A 80 -14.79 -6.68 -2.98
CA ALA A 80 -13.87 -7.00 -1.89
C ALA A 80 -14.53 -8.00 -0.94
N PRO A 81 -14.17 -9.30 -0.98
CA PRO A 81 -14.73 -10.28 -0.07
C PRO A 81 -14.30 -10.00 1.38
N GLY A 82 -15.23 -10.25 2.30
CA GLY A 82 -15.00 -10.16 3.74
C GLY A 82 -14.13 -11.31 4.23
N ILE A 83 -12.98 -10.99 4.79
CA ILE A 83 -12.01 -11.94 5.34
C ILE A 83 -11.78 -11.65 6.83
N CYS A 84 -11.33 -12.67 7.57
CA CYS A 84 -11.00 -12.55 9.00
C CYS A 84 -9.69 -13.26 9.38
N ASP A 85 -9.16 -14.13 8.53
CA ASP A 85 -7.96 -14.94 8.77
C ASP A 85 -7.15 -15.15 7.48
N GLY A 86 -5.98 -15.81 7.62
CA GLY A 86 -5.08 -16.01 6.49
C GLY A 86 -5.59 -17.03 5.47
N ILE A 87 -6.43 -17.97 5.92
CA ILE A 87 -7.02 -18.99 5.05
C ILE A 87 -8.06 -18.35 4.14
N SER A 88 -9.02 -17.60 4.70
CA SER A 88 -10.01 -16.85 3.91
C SER A 88 -9.34 -15.87 2.96
N ALA A 89 -8.27 -15.20 3.39
CA ALA A 89 -7.48 -14.32 2.52
C ALA A 89 -6.82 -15.08 1.35
N ARG A 90 -6.17 -16.22 1.60
CA ARG A 90 -5.60 -17.06 0.54
C ARG A 90 -6.65 -17.56 -0.43
N CYS A 91 -7.79 -18.04 0.06
CA CYS A 91 -8.90 -18.47 -0.79
C CYS A 91 -9.41 -17.33 -1.68
N ALA A 92 -9.52 -16.11 -1.16
CA ALA A 92 -9.93 -14.95 -1.93
C ALA A 92 -8.90 -14.56 -3.01
N LEU A 93 -7.60 -14.59 -2.68
CA LEU A 93 -6.54 -14.32 -3.65
C LEU A 93 -6.50 -15.38 -4.76
N GLU A 94 -6.62 -16.66 -4.41
CA GLU A 94 -6.67 -17.77 -5.37
C GLU A 94 -7.93 -17.73 -6.25
N ALA A 95 -9.05 -17.22 -5.72
CA ALA A 95 -10.26 -16.97 -6.50
C ALA A 95 -10.12 -15.77 -7.47
N GLY A 96 -9.02 -15.01 -7.41
CA GLY A 96 -8.71 -13.92 -8.33
C GLY A 96 -9.32 -12.58 -7.96
N PHE A 97 -9.65 -12.34 -6.69
CA PHE A 97 -10.13 -11.03 -6.25
C PHE A 97 -8.99 -10.00 -6.18
N ASP A 98 -9.21 -8.83 -6.79
CA ASP A 98 -8.23 -7.72 -6.85
C ASP A 98 -8.22 -6.81 -5.61
N CYS A 99 -9.11 -7.04 -4.64
CA CYS A 99 -9.22 -6.26 -3.41
C CYS A 99 -9.81 -7.16 -2.32
N LEU A 100 -9.44 -6.92 -1.06
CA LEU A 100 -9.93 -7.64 0.10
C LEU A 100 -10.52 -6.67 1.13
N TYR A 101 -11.50 -7.13 1.91
CA TYR A 101 -12.06 -6.38 3.02
C TYR A 101 -11.88 -7.16 4.32
N GLN A 102 -11.18 -6.61 5.30
CA GLN A 102 -11.10 -7.19 6.63
C GLN A 102 -12.28 -6.70 7.46
N SER A 103 -13.15 -7.64 7.84
CA SER A 103 -14.34 -7.35 8.64
C SER A 103 -14.00 -7.23 10.14
N GLY A 104 -14.49 -6.18 10.80
CA GLY A 104 -14.35 -5.96 12.23
C GLY A 104 -14.98 -7.09 13.05
N ALA A 105 -16.30 -7.26 12.89
CA ALA A 105 -17.08 -8.31 13.54
C ALA A 105 -16.52 -9.72 13.34
N ALA A 106 -16.15 -10.08 12.10
CA ALA A 106 -15.62 -11.41 11.81
C ALA A 106 -14.22 -11.61 12.42
N THR A 107 -13.40 -10.56 12.45
CA THR A 107 -12.09 -10.60 13.14
C THR A 107 -12.28 -10.77 14.64
N THR A 108 -13.18 -10.03 15.28
CA THR A 108 -13.49 -10.15 16.70
C THR A 108 -14.01 -11.55 17.04
N ALA A 109 -14.96 -12.06 16.26
CA ALA A 109 -15.51 -13.40 16.45
C ALA A 109 -14.44 -14.49 16.27
N SER A 110 -13.59 -14.37 15.25
CA SER A 110 -12.57 -15.38 14.94
C SER A 110 -11.37 -15.34 15.87
N ARG A 111 -10.94 -14.14 16.31
CA ARG A 111 -9.75 -13.98 17.16
C ARG A 111 -10.05 -14.12 18.65
N LEU A 112 -11.16 -13.53 19.11
CA LEU A 112 -11.50 -13.49 20.54
C LEU A 112 -12.60 -14.48 20.92
N GLY A 113 -13.34 -15.04 19.95
CA GLY A 113 -14.50 -15.87 20.23
C GLY A 113 -15.63 -15.09 20.91
N MET A 114 -15.62 -13.76 20.75
CA MET A 114 -16.55 -12.84 21.43
C MET A 114 -17.47 -12.15 20.41
N PRO A 115 -18.67 -11.74 20.83
CA PRO A 115 -19.52 -10.89 20.00
C PRO A 115 -18.87 -9.51 19.78
N ASP A 116 -19.22 -8.88 18.67
CA ASP A 116 -18.72 -7.56 18.29
C ASP A 116 -19.34 -6.45 19.15
N LEU A 117 -18.76 -6.27 20.35
CA LEU A 117 -19.15 -5.27 21.35
C LEU A 117 -18.02 -4.26 21.61
N ALA A 118 -17.16 -4.01 20.59
CA ALA A 118 -15.95 -3.19 20.72
C ALA A 118 -15.00 -3.67 21.84
N ILE A 119 -14.96 -4.98 22.08
CA ILE A 119 -14.03 -5.62 23.02
C ILE A 119 -12.65 -5.81 22.37
N ALA A 120 -12.62 -6.00 21.05
CA ALA A 120 -11.39 -6.13 20.29
C ALA A 120 -10.56 -4.85 20.37
N THR A 121 -9.24 -5.02 20.51
CA THR A 121 -8.30 -3.93 20.61
C THR A 121 -7.72 -3.60 19.22
N MET A 122 -7.17 -2.40 19.06
CA MET A 122 -6.45 -2.02 17.84
C MET A 122 -5.37 -3.04 17.47
N ASN A 123 -4.64 -3.60 18.45
CA ASN A 123 -3.58 -4.56 18.20
C ASN A 123 -4.11 -5.83 17.52
N ASP A 124 -5.33 -6.26 17.87
CA ASP A 124 -5.95 -7.45 17.27
C ASP A 124 -6.21 -7.22 15.77
N PHE A 125 -6.72 -6.03 15.42
CA PHE A 125 -6.97 -5.65 14.04
C PHE A 125 -5.68 -5.45 13.25
N VAL A 126 -4.70 -4.74 13.81
CA VAL A 126 -3.41 -4.49 13.16
C VAL A 126 -2.67 -5.80 12.89
N GLN A 127 -2.61 -6.72 13.85
CA GLN A 127 -1.97 -8.02 13.63
C GLN A 127 -2.68 -8.86 12.57
N SER A 128 -4.01 -8.82 12.52
CA SER A 128 -4.76 -9.52 11.49
C SER A 128 -4.47 -8.94 10.12
N ALA A 129 -4.51 -7.61 10.03
CA ALA A 129 -4.30 -6.91 8.79
C ALA A 129 -2.86 -7.04 8.27
N GLN A 130 -1.85 -6.98 9.16
CA GLN A 130 -0.45 -7.23 8.83
C GLN A 130 -0.25 -8.63 8.25
N MET A 131 -0.86 -9.64 8.85
CA MET A 131 -0.79 -11.01 8.37
C MET A 131 -1.39 -11.12 6.96
N VAL A 132 -2.57 -10.55 6.72
CA VAL A 132 -3.22 -10.55 5.40
C VAL A 132 -2.39 -9.80 4.36
N CYS A 133 -1.93 -8.58 4.67
CA CYS A 133 -1.13 -7.77 3.75
C CYS A 133 0.22 -8.41 3.41
N SER A 134 0.74 -9.29 4.27
CA SER A 134 1.97 -10.05 4.02
C SER A 134 1.77 -11.18 3.00
N LEU A 135 0.52 -11.60 2.74
CA LEU A 135 0.23 -12.68 1.77
C LEU A 135 0.40 -12.22 0.33
N ASP A 136 0.04 -10.96 0.04
CA ASP A 136 0.24 -10.26 -1.22
C ASP A 136 0.38 -8.74 -0.98
N PRO A 137 1.59 -8.16 -1.11
CA PRO A 137 1.83 -6.74 -0.88
C PRO A 137 1.16 -5.80 -1.88
N THR A 138 0.73 -6.31 -3.03
CA THR A 138 0.17 -5.50 -4.12
C THR A 138 -1.35 -5.39 -4.05
N THR A 139 -2.01 -6.36 -3.41
CA THR A 139 -3.47 -6.38 -3.29
C THR A 139 -3.93 -5.43 -2.18
N PRO A 140 -4.82 -4.47 -2.48
CA PRO A 140 -5.36 -3.56 -1.47
C PRO A 140 -6.28 -4.28 -0.49
N VAL A 141 -6.05 -4.03 0.80
CA VAL A 141 -6.89 -4.49 1.90
C VAL A 141 -7.57 -3.28 2.54
N ILE A 142 -8.90 -3.29 2.57
CA ILE A 142 -9.70 -2.32 3.30
C ILE A 142 -9.90 -2.88 4.70
N ALA A 143 -9.28 -2.28 5.71
CA ALA A 143 -9.40 -2.74 7.09
C ALA A 143 -10.46 -1.95 7.86
N ASP A 144 -11.33 -2.68 8.55
CA ASP A 144 -12.26 -2.11 9.53
C ASP A 144 -11.51 -1.62 10.77
N ALA A 145 -11.94 -0.49 11.32
CA ALA A 145 -11.32 0.19 12.46
C ALA A 145 -12.31 0.49 13.60
N ASP A 146 -13.48 -0.15 13.58
CA ASP A 146 -14.58 0.03 14.52
C ASP A 146 -14.87 1.53 14.81
N THR A 147 -14.93 1.93 16.08
CA THR A 147 -15.27 3.27 16.55
C THR A 147 -14.08 4.23 16.70
N GLY A 148 -12.94 3.92 16.08
CA GLY A 148 -11.96 4.97 15.76
C GLY A 148 -10.69 5.01 16.59
N GLN A 149 -10.04 3.87 16.80
CA GLN A 149 -8.59 3.91 16.98
C GLN A 149 -7.91 3.69 15.60
N VAL A 150 -7.92 4.77 14.81
CA VAL A 150 -7.16 5.04 13.58
C VAL A 150 -7.64 4.39 12.26
N TYR A 151 -7.94 5.27 11.27
CA TYR A 151 -8.11 4.93 9.85
C TYR A 151 -6.91 4.13 9.34
N PHE A 152 -7.10 2.83 9.03
CA PHE A 152 -6.03 2.02 8.45
C PHE A 152 -6.38 1.61 7.01
N LEU A 153 -5.93 2.42 6.06
CA LEU A 153 -5.54 1.89 4.76
C LEU A 153 -4.13 1.34 4.93
N LEU A 154 -4.01 0.04 5.20
CA LEU A 154 -2.70 -0.62 5.15
C LEU A 154 -2.27 -0.67 3.70
N ASN A 155 -1.47 0.32 3.32
CA ASN A 155 -0.17 0.08 2.71
C ASN A 155 0.46 1.40 2.23
N SER A 156 1.63 1.68 2.78
CA SER A 156 2.66 2.52 2.20
C SER A 156 3.98 1.93 2.67
N ALA A 157 4.41 0.88 1.99
CA ALA A 157 5.55 0.04 2.37
C ALA A 157 5.36 -0.75 3.68
N CYS A 158 5.91 -1.96 3.64
CA CYS A 158 6.33 -2.70 4.80
C CYS A 158 6.84 -1.74 5.89
N PHE A 159 6.36 -1.91 7.11
CA PHE A 159 6.96 -1.34 8.31
C PHE A 159 8.35 -1.98 8.45
N THR A 160 9.35 -1.49 7.71
CA THR A 160 10.75 -1.81 7.98
C THR A 160 11.14 -1.07 9.24
N ALA A 161 11.47 -1.86 10.27
CA ALA A 161 12.13 -1.44 11.49
C ALA A 161 13.46 -0.71 11.22
#